data_AF-A0A845YMH7-F1
#
_entry.id   AF-A0A845YMH7-F1
#
_cell.length_a   1.000
_cell.length_b   1.000
_cell.length_c   1.000
_cell.angle_alpha   90.00
_cell.angle_beta   90.00
_cell.angle_gamma   90.00
#
_symmetry.space_group_name_H-M   'P 1'
#
loop_
_entity.id
_entity.type
_entity.pdbx_description
1 polymer ?
#
loop_
_entity_poly.entity_id
_entity_poly.type
_entity_poly.pdbx_seq_one_letter_code
_entity_poly.pdbx_strand_id
1 'polypeptide(L)'
;MVNQIWYKLLGLASWLTIFVVFPLNQHRVLAQITPDTTLGSESSRVTPNVEVRGALADLIEGGAGRGANQFHSFSEFNVQELQRVYFANPVGIENILTRVTGANPSYIGGTLGVDGGA
;
A
#
# COMPACT_ATOMS: atom_id res chain seq x y z
N MET A 1 51.74 -0.39 -53.96
CA MET A 1 50.28 -0.23 -53.96
C MET A 1 49.65 -1.59 -54.26
N VAL A 2 49.60 -2.49 -53.27
CA VAL A 2 48.71 -3.68 -53.18
C VAL A 2 48.54 -3.97 -51.69
N ASN A 3 47.33 -4.38 -51.34
CA ASN A 3 46.62 -4.19 -50.09
C ASN A 3 46.48 -5.50 -49.31
N GLN A 4 46.41 -5.38 -47.98
CA GLN A 4 45.84 -6.29 -46.96
C GLN A 4 46.18 -7.79 -46.99
N ILE A 5 46.59 -8.30 -45.83
CA ILE A 5 45.98 -9.38 -45.01
C ILE A 5 46.98 -9.55 -43.83
N TRP A 6 46.68 -10.39 -42.83
CA TRP A 6 47.52 -10.72 -41.66
C TRP A 6 47.38 -9.79 -40.47
N TYR A 7 46.23 -9.83 -39.78
CA TYR A 7 46.18 -10.05 -38.32
C TYR A 7 44.77 -10.53 -37.93
N LYS A 8 44.53 -11.83 -38.14
CA LYS A 8 43.65 -12.56 -37.22
C LYS A 8 44.54 -12.99 -36.06
N LEU A 9 44.43 -12.31 -34.93
CA LEU A 9 44.89 -12.80 -33.64
C LEU A 9 43.71 -12.76 -32.67
N LEU A 10 43.54 -13.90 -32.02
CA LEU A 10 42.38 -14.34 -31.27
C LEU A 10 42.07 -13.48 -30.04
N GLY A 11 40.76 -13.42 -29.70
CA GLY A 11 40.22 -13.29 -28.34
C GLY A 11 40.45 -11.95 -27.66
N LEU A 12 39.44 -11.21 -27.22
CA LEU A 12 38.44 -11.64 -26.26
C LEU A 12 37.19 -10.77 -26.39
N ALA A 13 36.05 -11.42 -26.32
CA ALA A 13 34.76 -10.79 -26.15
C ALA A 13 34.78 -9.91 -24.89
N SER A 14 34.69 -8.59 -25.06
CA SER A 14 34.18 -7.71 -24.02
C SER A 14 32.81 -7.25 -24.48
N TRP A 15 31.84 -8.16 -24.41
CA TRP A 15 30.44 -7.79 -24.40
C TRP A 15 30.25 -7.01 -23.11
N LEU A 16 30.25 -5.68 -23.20
CA LEU A 16 29.98 -4.82 -22.07
C LEU A 16 28.51 -5.05 -21.69
N THR A 17 28.23 -6.09 -20.92
CA THR A 17 26.93 -6.27 -20.28
C THR A 17 26.85 -5.17 -19.24
N ILE A 18 26.30 -4.03 -19.66
CA ILE A 18 25.72 -3.08 -18.72
C ILE A 18 24.62 -3.87 -18.02
N PHE A 19 24.91 -4.37 -16.83
CA PHE A 19 23.87 -4.74 -15.88
C PHE A 19 23.16 -3.43 -15.54
N VAL A 20 22.14 -3.09 -16.34
CA VAL A 20 21.14 -2.12 -15.92
C VAL A 20 20.43 -2.80 -14.75
N VAL A 21 20.91 -2.53 -13.54
CA VAL A 21 20.09 -2.70 -12.36
C VAL A 21 18.94 -1.72 -12.56
N PHE A 22 17.82 -2.21 -13.06
CA PHE A 22 16.57 -1.46 -13.00
C PHE A 22 16.20 -1.42 -11.52
N PRO A 23 16.31 -0.29 -10.81
CA PRO A 23 15.60 -0.18 -9.56
C PRO A 23 14.13 -0.35 -9.90
N LEU A 24 13.53 -1.43 -9.43
CA LEU A 24 12.08 -1.53 -9.32
C LEU A 24 11.67 -0.45 -8.32
N ASN A 25 11.59 0.80 -8.80
CA ASN A 25 10.89 1.87 -8.11
C ASN A 25 9.42 1.46 -8.12
N GLN A 26 9.05 0.62 -7.15
CA GLN A 26 7.66 0.47 -6.76
C GLN A 26 7.23 1.85 -6.28
N HIS A 27 6.68 2.64 -7.21
CA HIS A 27 5.89 3.79 -6.88
C HIS A 27 4.68 3.24 -6.16
N ARG A 28 4.80 3.06 -4.84
CA ARG A 28 3.63 2.88 -4.00
C ARG A 28 2.89 4.18 -4.10
N VAL A 29 1.80 4.15 -4.85
CA VAL A 29 0.89 5.28 -4.86
C VAL A 29 0.47 5.48 -3.41
N LEU A 30 0.62 6.70 -2.91
CA LEU A 30 0.22 7.01 -1.54
C LEU A 30 -1.25 6.61 -1.39
N ALA A 31 -1.54 5.78 -0.40
CA ALA A 31 -2.90 5.49 0.02
C ALA A 31 -3.64 6.82 0.18
N GLN A 32 -4.72 7.04 -0.56
CA GLN A 32 -5.59 8.19 -0.35
C GLN A 32 -6.58 7.85 0.78
N ILE A 33 -6.03 7.46 1.92
CA ILE A 33 -6.75 7.19 3.16
C ILE A 33 -6.27 8.21 4.18
N THR A 34 -7.09 9.23 4.37
CA THR A 34 -6.76 10.37 5.22
C THR A 34 -7.81 10.46 6.32
N PRO A 35 -7.46 10.13 7.58
CA PRO A 35 -8.36 10.36 8.71
C PRO A 35 -8.77 11.84 8.77
N ASP A 36 -10.02 12.10 9.13
CA ASP A 36 -10.41 13.44 9.54
C ASP A 36 -10.26 13.59 11.07
N THR A 37 -10.45 14.81 11.56
CA THR A 37 -10.28 15.14 12.99
C THR A 37 -11.60 15.20 13.75
N THR A 38 -12.71 14.72 13.17
CA THR A 38 -14.06 14.91 13.74
C THR A 38 -14.33 14.02 14.96
N LEU A 39 -13.53 12.98 15.17
CA LEU A 39 -13.61 12.10 16.34
C LEU A 39 -12.71 12.54 17.51
N GLY A 40 -11.97 13.65 17.38
CA GLY A 40 -11.14 14.19 18.46
C GLY A 40 -10.07 13.21 18.94
N SER A 41 -10.05 12.89 20.23
CA SER A 41 -9.10 11.93 20.82
C SER A 41 -9.30 10.49 20.34
N GLU A 42 -10.47 10.17 19.78
CA GLU A 42 -10.81 8.86 19.22
C GLU A 42 -10.57 8.81 17.69
N SER A 43 -9.70 9.69 17.16
CA SER A 43 -9.41 9.75 15.73
C SER A 43 -8.97 8.42 15.14
N SER A 44 -9.32 8.19 13.87
CA SER A 44 -8.82 7.05 13.10
C SER A 44 -7.33 7.23 12.81
N ARG A 45 -6.59 6.14 12.77
CA ARG A 45 -5.14 6.13 12.52
C ARG A 45 -4.82 5.12 11.45
N VAL A 46 -3.93 5.47 10.53
CA VAL A 46 -3.47 4.60 9.45
C VAL A 46 -1.99 4.34 9.68
N THR A 47 -1.63 3.08 9.89
CA THR A 47 -0.27 2.62 10.07
C THR A 47 0.15 1.83 8.83
N PRO A 48 1.05 2.37 7.98
CA PRO A 48 1.44 1.69 6.74
C PRO A 48 2.46 0.56 7.00
N ASN A 49 2.52 -0.39 6.07
CA ASN A 49 3.49 -1.50 6.04
C ASN A 49 3.49 -2.38 7.31
N VAL A 50 2.30 -2.67 7.84
CA VAL A 50 2.11 -3.66 8.91
C VAL A 50 1.94 -5.04 8.28
N GLU A 51 2.56 -6.06 8.88
CA GLU A 51 2.35 -7.44 8.46
C GLU A 51 0.96 -7.92 8.89
N VAL A 52 0.06 -8.12 7.93
CA VAL A 52 -1.30 -8.58 8.14
C VAL A 52 -1.56 -9.80 7.26
N ARG A 53 -1.92 -10.92 7.88
CA ARG A 53 -2.18 -12.21 7.19
C ARG A 53 -1.01 -12.63 6.28
N GLY A 54 0.22 -12.51 6.77
CA GLY A 54 1.45 -12.98 6.07
C GLY A 54 1.94 -12.09 4.92
N ALA A 55 1.43 -10.87 4.79
CA ALA A 55 1.95 -9.89 3.83
C ALA A 55 1.74 -8.46 4.32
N LEU A 56 2.47 -7.49 3.77
CA LEU A 56 2.35 -6.08 4.15
C LEU A 56 1.00 -5.47 3.74
N ALA A 57 0.44 -4.63 4.60
CA ALA A 57 -0.79 -3.88 4.40
C ALA A 57 -0.75 -2.55 5.16
N ASP A 58 -1.68 -1.65 4.85
CA ASP A 58 -2.01 -0.53 5.73
C ASP A 58 -3.02 -1.00 6.77
N LEU A 59 -2.71 -0.79 8.05
CA LEU A 59 -3.59 -1.13 9.16
C LEU A 59 -4.30 0.13 9.66
N ILE A 60 -5.62 0.05 9.78
CA ILE A 60 -6.46 1.10 10.34
C ILE A 60 -6.80 0.76 11.78
N GLU A 61 -6.49 1.68 12.69
CA GLU A 61 -6.68 1.54 14.13
C GLU A 61 -7.37 2.79 14.71
N GLY A 62 -7.61 2.78 16.03
CA GLY A 62 -8.29 3.86 16.73
C GLY A 62 -9.80 3.85 16.45
N GLY A 63 -10.38 5.02 16.20
CA GLY A 63 -11.83 5.15 16.02
C GLY A 63 -12.60 5.14 17.35
N ALA A 64 -13.86 5.56 17.28
CA ALA A 64 -14.73 5.69 18.44
C ALA A 64 -15.53 4.41 18.68
N GLY A 65 -15.31 3.74 19.81
CA GLY A 65 -16.04 2.53 20.19
C GLY A 65 -17.35 2.84 20.93
N ARG A 66 -18.46 2.24 20.52
CA ARG A 66 -19.78 2.37 21.16
C ARG A 66 -20.46 1.00 21.21
N GLY A 67 -20.24 0.28 22.32
CA GLY A 67 -20.66 -1.12 22.43
C GLY A 67 -19.99 -1.99 21.37
N ALA A 68 -20.76 -2.80 20.66
CA ALA A 68 -20.27 -3.68 19.60
C ALA A 68 -19.94 -2.96 18.27
N ASN A 69 -19.97 -1.62 18.25
CA ASN A 69 -19.75 -0.82 17.04
C ASN A 69 -18.49 0.02 17.20
N GLN A 70 -17.63 0.03 16.18
CA GLN A 70 -16.48 0.91 16.08
C GLN A 70 -16.64 1.85 14.89
N PHE A 71 -16.51 3.16 15.15
CA PHE A 71 -16.71 4.20 14.15
C PHE A 71 -15.40 4.81 13.72
N HIS A 72 -15.17 4.86 12.41
CA HIS A 72 -14.05 5.56 11.78
C HIS A 72 -14.54 6.72 10.92
N SER A 73 -13.72 7.76 10.81
CA SER A 73 -14.03 8.95 10.02
C SER A 73 -12.81 9.40 9.23
N PHE A 74 -13.00 9.60 7.93
CA PHE A 74 -11.96 9.95 6.98
C PHE A 74 -12.41 11.13 6.14
N SER A 75 -11.48 12.01 5.77
CA SER A 75 -11.73 13.00 4.72
C SER A 75 -11.62 12.35 3.34
N GLU A 76 -10.72 11.37 3.18
CA GLU A 76 -10.52 10.62 1.94
C GLU A 76 -10.39 9.13 2.28
N PHE A 77 -11.05 8.27 1.50
CA PHE A 77 -10.95 6.82 1.68
C PHE A 77 -10.97 6.10 0.34
N ASN A 78 -9.79 5.88 -0.23
CA ASN A 78 -9.61 5.11 -1.45
C ASN A 78 -8.63 3.98 -1.21
N VAL A 79 -8.96 2.80 -1.74
CA VAL A 79 -8.12 1.61 -1.70
C VAL A 79 -7.72 1.31 -3.13
N GLN A 80 -6.47 1.59 -3.48
CA GLN A 80 -5.99 1.48 -4.85
C GLN A 80 -5.82 0.03 -5.28
N GLU A 81 -5.74 -0.21 -6.60
CA GLU A 81 -5.38 -1.53 -7.12
C GLU A 81 -4.08 -2.04 -6.47
N LEU A 82 -4.06 -3.33 -6.12
CA LEU A 82 -2.96 -4.00 -5.42
C LEU A 82 -2.68 -3.50 -3.98
N GLN A 83 -3.32 -2.43 -3.52
CA GLN A 83 -3.24 -2.00 -2.13
C GLN A 83 -3.98 -2.99 -1.23
N ARG A 84 -3.45 -3.21 -0.02
CA ARG A 84 -4.06 -4.02 1.02
C ARG A 84 -4.31 -3.14 2.24
N VAL A 85 -5.55 -3.05 2.66
CA VAL A 85 -6.00 -2.22 3.79
C VAL A 85 -6.84 -3.08 4.70
N TYR A 86 -6.51 -3.07 5.99
CA TYR A 86 -7.24 -3.84 6.99
C TYR A 86 -7.63 -2.95 8.16
N PHE A 87 -8.87 -3.07 8.63
CA PHE A 87 -9.24 -2.54 9.94
C PHE A 87 -8.81 -3.53 11.03
N ALA A 88 -8.20 -3.03 12.10
CA ALA A 88 -8.04 -3.80 13.33
C ALA A 88 -9.41 -4.14 13.91
N ASN A 89 -9.57 -5.36 14.43
CA ASN A 89 -10.80 -5.79 15.10
C ASN A 89 -10.53 -6.10 16.58
N PRO A 90 -10.61 -5.11 17.48
CA PRO A 90 -10.43 -5.35 18.90
C PRO A 90 -11.60 -6.18 19.47
N VAL A 91 -11.35 -6.84 20.60
CA VAL A 91 -12.32 -7.74 21.25
C VAL A 91 -13.64 -7.02 21.53
N GLY A 92 -14.74 -7.67 21.17
CA GLY A 92 -16.10 -7.19 21.45
C GLY A 92 -16.66 -6.23 20.39
N ILE A 93 -15.94 -5.98 19.29
CA ILE A 93 -16.47 -5.26 18.13
C ILE A 93 -17.04 -6.25 17.12
N GLU A 94 -18.29 -6.02 16.72
CA GLU A 94 -19.01 -6.79 15.69
C GLU A 94 -19.17 -5.99 14.40
N ASN A 95 -19.27 -4.66 14.51
CA ASN A 95 -19.47 -3.77 13.37
C ASN A 95 -18.39 -2.69 13.30
N ILE A 96 -17.82 -2.51 12.12
CA ILE A 96 -16.89 -1.42 11.81
C ILE A 96 -17.60 -0.50 10.81
N LEU A 97 -17.89 0.73 11.24
CA LEU A 97 -18.63 1.71 10.47
C LEU A 97 -17.71 2.83 10.06
N THR A 98 -17.62 3.08 8.76
CA THR A 98 -16.74 4.12 8.21
C THR A 98 -17.59 5.23 7.58
N ARG A 99 -17.25 6.49 7.91
CA ARG A 99 -17.79 7.68 7.23
C ARG A 99 -16.68 8.38 6.46
N VAL A 100 -17.01 8.84 5.26
CA VAL A 100 -16.19 9.75 4.47
C VAL A 100 -16.82 11.14 4.52
N THR A 101 -16.05 12.15 4.91
CA THR A 101 -16.49 13.54 5.09
C THR A 101 -16.06 14.45 3.93
N GLY A 102 -15.09 14.04 3.13
CA GLY A 102 -14.71 14.74 1.90
C GLY A 102 -15.72 14.55 0.77
N ALA A 103 -15.55 15.36 -0.27
CA ALA A 103 -16.44 15.35 -1.43
C ALA A 103 -16.06 14.31 -2.50
N ASN A 104 -14.85 13.74 -2.40
CA ASN A 104 -14.35 12.79 -3.37
C ASN A 104 -14.96 11.40 -3.11
N PRO A 105 -15.55 10.75 -4.14
CA PRO A 105 -16.05 9.39 -4.01
C PRO A 105 -14.93 8.41 -3.68
N SER A 106 -15.24 7.43 -2.84
CA SER A 106 -14.35 6.30 -2.57
C SER A 106 -14.25 5.35 -3.76
N TYR A 107 -13.04 5.10 -4.22
CA TYR A 107 -12.70 4.03 -5.15
C TYR A 107 -11.98 2.89 -4.41
N ILE A 108 -12.57 1.69 -4.46
CA ILE A 108 -12.06 0.49 -3.79
C ILE A 108 -11.68 -0.53 -4.87
N GLY A 109 -10.48 -0.36 -5.45
CA GLY A 109 -9.90 -1.27 -6.45
C GLY A 109 -8.97 -2.34 -5.85
N GLY A 110 -8.55 -2.19 -4.60
CA GLY A 110 -7.67 -3.14 -3.90
C GLY A 110 -8.39 -4.05 -2.92
N THR A 111 -7.63 -4.61 -1.98
CA THR A 111 -8.15 -5.42 -0.88
C THR A 111 -8.50 -4.54 0.30
N LEU A 112 -9.76 -4.58 0.71
CA LEU A 112 -10.25 -4.03 1.97
C LEU A 112 -10.75 -5.18 2.85
N GLY A 113 -10.21 -5.30 4.05
CA GLY A 113 -10.52 -6.40 4.96
C GLY A 113 -10.51 -6.00 6.43
N VAL A 114 -10.65 -7.02 7.27
CA VAL A 114 -10.59 -6.91 8.74
C VAL A 114 -9.52 -7.87 9.27
N ASP A 115 -8.64 -7.35 10.11
CA ASP A 115 -7.62 -8.13 10.81
C ASP A 115 -8.20 -8.67 12.13
N GLY A 116 -8.90 -9.80 11.99
CA GLY A 116 -9.57 -10.50 13.07
C GLY A 116 -10.36 -11.69 12.52
N GLY A 117 -10.64 -12.66 13.39
CA GLY A 117 -11.52 -13.78 13.07
C GLY A 117 -12.97 -13.35 13.25
N ALA A 118 -13.63 -12.97 12.16
CA ALA A 118 -15.08 -13.00 12.12
C ALA A 118 -15.57 -14.46 12.05
#